data_AF-A0A941STT3-F1
#
_entry.id   AF-A0A941STT3-F1
#
_cell.length_a   1.000
_cell.length_b   1.000
_cell.length_c   1.000
_cell.angle_alpha   90.00
_cell.angle_beta   90.00
_cell.angle_gamma   90.00
#
_symmetry.space_group_name_H-M   'P 1'
#
loop_
_entity.id
_entity.type
_entity.pdbx_description
1 polymer ?
#
loop_
_entity_poly.entity_id
_entity_poly.type
_entity_poly.pdbx_seq_one_letter_code
_entity_poly.pdbx_strand_id
1 'polypeptide(L)'
;MNKTWFDAKRSCTLALAVCGLGMAAAQQLSGTLGSASATTTISGQQLPPPDPPFGGVIKERASDSKPWWPPRVVPPQRAPNVLLIMTDDDGFGAPGSFGGVIPTPALDRIAKAGLRYTNFHSTSLCSPT
;
A
#
# COMPACT_ATOMS: atom_id res chain seq x y z
N MET A 1 -20.03 -63.67 -32.59
CA MET A 1 -20.73 -64.24 -31.42
C MET A 1 -19.99 -63.80 -30.16
N ASN A 2 -20.75 -63.45 -29.10
CA ASN A 2 -20.39 -63.22 -27.69
C ASN A 2 -19.00 -62.63 -27.32
N LYS A 3 -18.89 -61.31 -27.10
CA LYS A 3 -19.13 -60.54 -25.84
C LYS A 3 -18.00 -60.65 -24.80
N THR A 4 -17.42 -59.47 -24.57
CA THR A 4 -16.47 -58.98 -23.55
C THR A 4 -17.00 -59.04 -22.11
N TRP A 5 -16.11 -58.65 -21.17
CA TRP A 5 -16.30 -58.19 -19.76
C TRP A 5 -16.07 -59.26 -18.67
N PHE A 6 -15.38 -59.09 -17.54
CA PHE A 6 -14.74 -58.03 -16.72
C PHE A 6 -13.57 -58.76 -15.96
N ASP A 7 -12.50 -58.15 -15.47
CA ASP A 7 -12.48 -57.33 -14.24
C ASP A 7 -11.09 -56.70 -14.05
N ALA A 8 -11.05 -55.37 -13.97
CA ALA A 8 -9.86 -54.56 -13.83
C ALA A 8 -9.67 -54.18 -12.36
N LYS A 9 -8.73 -54.86 -11.67
CA LYS A 9 -8.24 -54.42 -10.36
C LYS A 9 -7.46 -53.11 -10.51
N ARG A 10 -8.11 -51.99 -10.24
CA ARG A 10 -7.46 -50.69 -10.06
C ARG A 10 -7.05 -50.53 -8.59
N SER A 11 -5.76 -50.69 -8.33
CA SER A 11 -5.11 -50.28 -7.08
C SER A 11 -5.29 -48.78 -6.88
N CYS A 12 -5.91 -48.41 -5.77
CA CYS A 12 -6.10 -47.04 -5.33
C CYS A 12 -4.83 -46.57 -4.61
N THR A 13 -3.96 -45.84 -5.32
CA THR A 13 -2.78 -45.20 -4.72
C THR A 13 -3.24 -43.90 -4.05
N LEU A 14 -3.22 -43.88 -2.72
CA LEU A 14 -3.51 -42.72 -1.89
C LEU A 14 -2.37 -41.69 -2.03
N ALA A 15 -2.57 -40.64 -2.83
CA ALA A 15 -1.65 -39.52 -2.89
C ALA A 15 -1.90 -38.60 -1.69
N LEU A 16 -0.97 -38.58 -0.73
CA LEU A 16 -0.94 -37.54 0.31
C LEU A 16 -0.63 -36.19 -0.35
N ALA A 17 -1.65 -35.34 -0.49
CA ALA A 17 -1.46 -33.95 -0.82
C ALA A 17 -0.82 -33.25 0.37
N VAL A 18 0.48 -32.94 0.27
CA VAL A 18 1.17 -32.03 1.19
C VAL A 18 0.57 -30.65 0.96
N CYS A 19 -0.36 -30.28 1.82
CA CYS A 19 -0.93 -28.94 1.89
C CYS A 19 0.21 -27.99 2.28
N GLY A 20 0.74 -27.25 1.31
CA GLY A 20 1.73 -26.22 1.54
C GLY A 20 1.13 -25.15 2.44
N LEU A 21 1.58 -25.13 3.70
CA LEU A 21 1.37 -24.02 4.62
C LEU A 21 2.01 -22.78 3.98
N GLY A 22 1.21 -21.98 3.29
CA GLY A 22 1.59 -20.62 2.94
C GLY A 22 1.86 -19.88 4.23
N MET A 23 3.13 -19.61 4.53
CA MET A 23 3.50 -18.71 5.62
C MET A 23 2.90 -17.35 5.27
N ALA A 24 1.80 -16.99 5.94
CA ALA A 24 1.33 -15.62 5.96
C ALA A 24 2.50 -14.78 6.47
N ALA A 25 3.01 -13.86 5.63
CA ALA A 25 4.03 -12.93 6.04
C ALA A 25 3.47 -12.10 7.20
N ALA A 26 3.88 -12.45 8.43
CA ALA A 26 3.46 -11.74 9.62
C ALA A 26 3.91 -10.28 9.49
N GLN A 27 3.05 -9.36 9.91
CA GLN A 27 3.37 -7.93 9.94
C GLN A 27 4.67 -7.73 10.72
N GLN A 28 5.70 -7.24 10.04
CA GLN A 28 7.02 -7.03 10.63
C GLN A 28 6.96 -5.77 11.50
N LEU A 29 6.63 -5.96 12.77
CA LEU A 29 6.81 -4.94 13.80
C LEU A 29 8.30 -4.84 14.13
N SER A 30 8.86 -3.64 14.05
CA SER A 30 10.24 -3.36 14.44
C SER A 30 10.26 -2.41 15.64
N GLY A 31 10.95 -2.81 16.70
CA GLY A 31 11.05 -2.07 17.97
C GLY A 31 10.00 -2.47 19.01
N THR A 32 10.00 -1.77 20.15
CA THR A 32 9.08 -2.03 21.27
C THR A 32 7.72 -1.42 21.00
N LEU A 33 6.66 -2.23 20.98
CA LEU A 33 5.29 -1.76 20.81
C LEU A 33 4.93 -0.71 21.87
N GLY A 34 4.31 0.40 21.43
CA GLY A 34 3.98 1.52 22.30
C GLY A 34 5.09 2.56 22.48
N SER A 35 6.26 2.35 21.87
CA SER A 35 7.34 3.35 21.81
C SER A 35 7.18 4.26 20.60
N ALA A 36 7.62 5.52 20.73
CA ALA A 36 7.66 6.49 19.63
C ALA A 36 8.53 6.04 18.44
N SER A 37 9.44 5.09 18.65
CA SER A 37 10.32 4.53 17.61
C SER A 37 9.80 3.26 16.96
N ALA A 38 8.65 2.72 17.41
CA ALA A 38 8.10 1.50 16.83
C ALA A 38 7.68 1.75 15.38
N THR A 39 8.01 0.81 14.49
CA THR A 39 7.59 0.85 13.09
C THR A 39 6.88 -0.43 12.69
N THR A 40 6.03 -0.33 11.68
CA THR A 40 5.30 -1.47 11.11
C THR A 40 5.19 -1.34 9.61
N THR A 41 5.10 -2.46 8.91
CA THR A 41 4.78 -2.49 7.49
C THR A 41 3.36 -3.02 7.31
N ILE A 42 2.53 -2.29 6.57
CA ILE A 42 1.14 -2.67 6.26
C ILE A 42 1.05 -3.36 4.89
N SER A 43 0.01 -4.16 4.69
CA SER A 43 -0.23 -4.87 3.43
C SER A 43 -0.66 -3.96 2.27
N GLY A 44 -1.11 -2.73 2.56
CA GLY A 44 -1.60 -1.77 1.55
C GLY A 44 -3.01 -2.05 1.01
N GLN A 45 -3.72 -3.04 1.57
CA GLN A 45 -5.08 -3.41 1.14
C GLN A 45 -6.14 -2.36 1.49
N GLN A 46 -5.87 -1.52 2.50
CA GLN A 46 -6.76 -0.47 2.97
C GLN A 46 -5.91 0.76 3.32
N LEU A 47 -6.25 1.91 2.73
CA LEU A 47 -5.66 3.21 3.03
C LEU A 47 -6.78 4.24 3.32
N PRO A 48 -6.70 5.01 4.41
CA PRO A 48 -5.70 4.91 5.47
C PRO A 48 -5.81 3.56 6.23
N PRO A 49 -4.71 3.03 6.78
CA PRO A 49 -4.77 1.85 7.62
C PRO A 49 -5.66 2.13 8.84
N PRO A 50 -6.47 1.16 9.30
CA PRO A 50 -7.30 1.34 10.47
C PRO A 50 -6.44 1.61 11.71
N ASP A 51 -6.91 2.52 12.56
CA ASP A 51 -6.20 2.87 13.78
C ASP A 51 -6.11 1.66 14.73
N PRO A 52 -4.91 1.31 15.22
CA PRO A 52 -4.77 0.25 16.19
C PRO A 52 -5.38 0.67 17.54
N PRO A 53 -5.88 -0.29 18.34
CA PRO A 53 -6.36 0.02 19.69
C PRO A 53 -5.25 0.63 20.54
N PHE A 54 -5.59 1.64 21.34
CA PHE A 54 -4.64 2.30 22.24
C PHE A 54 -4.15 1.32 23.31
N GLY A 55 -2.83 1.12 23.38
CA GLY A 55 -2.19 0.21 24.34
C GLY A 55 -1.67 0.86 25.63
N GLY A 56 -1.99 2.14 25.85
CA GLY A 56 -1.59 2.89 27.04
C GLY A 56 -2.66 2.86 28.14
N VAL A 57 -2.48 3.72 29.13
CA VAL A 57 -3.44 3.89 30.24
C VAL A 57 -3.73 5.37 30.41
N ILE A 58 -5.01 5.75 30.37
CA ILE A 58 -5.47 7.12 30.59
C ILE A 58 -5.98 7.22 32.03
N LYS A 59 -5.47 8.19 32.80
CA LYS A 59 -5.93 8.54 34.14
C LYS A 59 -6.15 10.05 34.25
N GLU A 60 -6.73 10.49 35.37
CA GLU A 60 -7.00 11.91 35.67
C GLU A 60 -5.76 12.81 35.59
N ARG A 61 -4.59 12.29 36.00
CA ARG A 61 -3.32 13.00 35.92
C ARG A 61 -2.42 12.39 34.86
N ALA A 62 -1.74 13.25 34.10
CA ALA A 62 -0.76 12.83 33.11
C ALA A 62 0.40 12.03 33.74
N SER A 63 0.82 12.39 34.96
CA SER A 63 1.86 11.67 35.72
C SER A 63 1.51 10.21 36.00
N ASP A 64 0.22 9.92 36.13
CA ASP A 64 -0.27 8.60 36.54
C ASP A 64 -0.68 7.75 35.34
N SER A 65 -0.67 8.36 34.15
CA SER A 65 -1.00 7.77 32.86
C SER A 65 0.22 7.09 32.23
N LYS A 66 -0.03 6.08 31.39
CA LYS A 66 1.01 5.42 30.60
C LYS A 66 0.85 5.83 29.15
N PRO A 67 1.78 6.60 28.57
CA PRO A 67 1.70 6.96 27.17
C PRO A 67 1.97 5.72 26.30
N TRP A 68 1.39 5.74 25.10
CA TRP A 68 1.57 4.68 24.11
C TRP A 68 1.47 5.28 22.72
N TRP A 69 2.42 4.94 21.86
CA TRP A 69 2.42 5.37 20.46
C TRP A 69 2.08 4.20 19.53
N PRO A 70 1.17 4.41 18.57
CA PRO A 70 0.99 3.43 17.50
C PRO A 70 2.27 3.33 16.66
N PRO A 71 2.63 2.13 16.19
CA PRO A 71 3.82 1.98 15.36
C PRO A 71 3.67 2.78 14.06
N ARG A 72 4.68 3.55 13.70
CA ARG A 72 4.70 4.32 12.45
C ARG A 72 4.73 3.37 11.26
N VAL A 73 3.83 3.59 10.30
CA VAL A 73 3.85 2.83 9.05
C VAL A 73 5.09 3.22 8.24
N VAL A 74 5.88 2.22 7.85
CA VAL A 74 7.05 2.37 6.98
C VAL A 74 6.90 1.44 5.76
N PRO A 75 7.46 1.84 4.61
CA PRO A 75 7.40 1.00 3.41
C PRO A 75 8.13 -0.34 3.62
N PRO A 76 7.72 -1.41 2.92
CA PRO A 76 8.45 -2.67 2.91
C PRO A 76 9.86 -2.50 2.34
N GLN A 77 10.73 -3.47 2.63
CA GLN A 77 12.06 -3.51 2.01
C GLN A 77 11.94 -3.54 0.48
N ARG A 78 12.75 -2.72 -0.20
CA ARG A 78 12.77 -2.55 -1.66
C ARG A 78 11.52 -1.89 -2.28
N ALA A 79 10.66 -1.25 -1.49
CA ALA A 79 9.63 -0.39 -2.04
C ALA A 79 10.27 0.75 -2.87
N PRO A 80 9.64 1.19 -3.97
CA PRO A 80 10.12 2.35 -4.72
C PRO A 80 9.95 3.63 -3.89
N ASN A 81 10.81 4.60 -4.12
CA ASN A 81 10.60 5.96 -3.63
C ASN A 81 9.55 6.65 -4.50
N VAL A 82 8.54 7.24 -3.87
CA VAL A 82 7.51 8.03 -4.55
C VAL A 82 7.69 9.50 -4.20
N LEU A 83 7.82 10.35 -5.21
CA LEU A 83 7.85 11.81 -5.07
C LEU A 83 6.58 12.37 -5.70
N LEU A 84 5.68 12.91 -4.87
CA LEU A 84 4.47 13.62 -5.32
C LEU A 84 4.76 15.13 -5.29
N ILE A 85 4.66 15.77 -6.44
CA ILE A 85 4.73 17.23 -6.58
C ILE A 85 3.33 17.70 -6.95
N MET A 86 2.77 18.60 -6.14
CA MET A 86 1.47 19.22 -6.37
C MET A 86 1.67 20.73 -6.43
N THR A 87 1.23 21.34 -7.51
CA THR A 87 1.25 22.78 -7.72
C THR A 87 -0.09 23.36 -7.29
N ASP A 88 -0.05 24.49 -6.59
CA ASP A 88 -1.25 25.21 -6.14
C ASP A 88 -1.73 26.17 -7.25
N ASP A 89 -3.03 26.21 -7.51
CA ASP A 89 -3.69 27.08 -8.49
C ASP A 89 -3.08 27.10 -9.92
N ASP A 90 -2.38 26.04 -10.34
CA ASP A 90 -1.80 25.95 -11.69
C ASP A 90 -2.83 25.45 -12.71
N GLY A 91 -3.11 26.28 -13.72
CA GLY A 91 -4.07 25.95 -14.77
C GLY A 91 -3.50 24.98 -15.79
N PHE A 92 -4.31 24.04 -16.29
CA PHE A 92 -3.89 23.04 -17.29
C PHE A 92 -3.19 23.64 -18.54
N GLY A 93 -3.62 24.83 -18.96
CA GLY A 93 -3.05 25.55 -20.11
C GLY A 93 -1.86 26.47 -19.79
N ALA A 94 -1.36 26.51 -18.56
CA ALA A 94 -0.23 27.35 -18.18
C ALA A 94 1.12 26.75 -18.63
N PRO A 95 1.48 25.49 -18.31
CA PRO A 95 2.79 24.94 -18.63
C PRO A 95 2.95 24.56 -20.12
N GLY A 96 4.15 24.79 -20.65
CA GLY A 96 4.55 24.37 -22.01
C GLY A 96 4.31 22.89 -22.34
N SER A 97 4.39 22.00 -21.35
CA SER A 97 4.16 20.54 -21.53
C SER A 97 2.76 20.17 -22.04
N PHE A 98 1.79 21.08 -21.87
CA PHE A 98 0.40 20.98 -22.32
C PHE A 98 0.04 22.04 -23.39
N GLY A 99 1.03 22.74 -23.96
CA GLY A 99 0.84 23.76 -24.99
C GLY A 99 0.68 25.19 -24.44
N GLY A 100 0.92 25.40 -23.15
CA GLY A 100 0.90 26.71 -22.53
C GLY A 100 2.08 27.60 -22.89
N VAL A 101 1.96 28.90 -22.63
CA VAL A 101 2.98 29.90 -22.97
C VAL A 101 4.09 30.03 -21.92
N ILE A 102 3.93 29.43 -20.73
CA ILE A 102 4.90 29.55 -19.64
C ILE A 102 5.96 28.45 -19.77
N PRO A 103 7.24 28.81 -19.97
CA PRO A 103 8.32 27.82 -20.06
C PRO A 103 8.52 27.08 -18.74
N THR A 104 8.40 25.76 -18.76
CA THR A 104 8.57 24.89 -17.59
C THR A 104 9.56 23.75 -17.89
N PRO A 105 10.84 24.05 -18.17
CA PRO A 105 11.80 23.09 -18.75
C PRO A 105 12.08 21.87 -17.86
N ALA A 106 11.89 21.97 -16.54
CA ALA A 106 11.97 20.83 -15.64
C ALA A 106 10.77 19.87 -15.81
N LEU A 107 9.55 20.43 -15.85
CA LEU A 107 8.33 19.66 -16.09
C LEU A 107 8.32 19.05 -17.50
N ASP A 108 8.76 19.79 -18.50
CA ASP A 108 8.92 19.30 -19.88
C ASP A 108 9.82 18.07 -19.96
N ARG A 109 10.90 18.03 -19.17
CA ARG A 109 11.83 16.91 -19.14
C ARG A 109 11.19 15.67 -18.52
N ILE A 110 10.45 15.84 -17.43
CA ILE A 110 9.71 14.76 -16.78
C ILE A 110 8.63 14.22 -17.72
N ALA A 111 7.88 15.13 -18.36
CA ALA A 111 6.80 14.79 -19.28
C ALA A 111 7.28 14.04 -20.54
N LYS A 112 8.51 14.30 -21.02
CA LYS A 112 9.16 13.56 -22.12
C LYS A 112 9.65 12.17 -21.69
N ALA A 113 10.00 12.00 -20.42
CA ALA A 113 10.52 10.75 -19.87
C ALA A 113 9.43 9.82 -19.30
N GLY A 114 8.18 10.28 -19.25
CA GLY A 114 7.07 9.59 -18.61
C GLY A 114 5.75 9.71 -19.36
N LEU A 115 4.66 9.61 -18.60
CA LEU A 115 3.30 9.71 -19.12
C LEU A 115 2.72 11.10 -18.86
N ARG A 116 1.81 11.53 -19.74
CA ARG A 116 1.00 12.74 -19.59
C ARG A 116 -0.47 12.37 -19.66
N TYR A 117 -1.26 12.93 -18.74
CA TYR A 117 -2.71 12.75 -18.72
C TYR A 117 -3.39 14.02 -19.20
N THR A 118 -4.25 13.90 -20.21
CA THR A 118 -5.02 15.02 -20.79
C THR A 118 -6.49 15.02 -20.36
N ASN A 119 -6.88 14.04 -19.54
CA ASN A 119 -8.23 13.90 -18.99
C ASN A 119 -8.12 13.57 -17.49
N PHE A 120 -7.60 14.53 -16.72
CA PHE A 120 -7.44 14.47 -15.28
C PHE A 120 -8.24 15.61 -14.65
N HIS A 121 -8.94 15.33 -13.54
CA HIS A 121 -9.82 16.29 -12.90
C HIS A 121 -9.45 16.43 -11.43
N SER A 122 -9.44 17.68 -10.96
CA SER A 122 -9.48 18.04 -9.55
C SER A 122 -10.86 18.62 -9.20
N THR A 123 -11.11 18.88 -7.93
CA THR A 123 -12.24 19.72 -7.52
C THR A 123 -11.89 21.21 -7.65
N SER A 124 -12.88 22.08 -7.49
CA SER A 124 -12.73 23.54 -7.69
C SER A 124 -12.26 24.30 -6.44
N LEU A 125 -11.84 23.62 -5.38
CA LEU A 125 -11.44 24.21 -4.10
C LEU A 125 -10.23 23.45 -3.53
N CYS A 126 -9.38 24.14 -2.77
CA CYS A 126 -8.13 23.56 -2.23
C CYS A 126 -8.39 22.36 -1.30
N SER A 127 -9.28 22.48 -0.30
CA SER A 127 -9.49 21.40 0.68
C SER A 127 -10.09 20.11 0.11
N PRO A 128 -11.03 20.15 -0.85
CA PRO A 128 -11.54 18.93 -1.48
C PRO A 128 -10.77 18.48 -2.73
N THR A 129 -9.71 19.19 -3.15
CA THR A 129 -8.80 18.75 -4.25
C THR A 129 -8.09 17.47 -3.85
#